data_AF-A0A847SZ92-F1
#
_entry.id   AF-A0A847SZ92-F1
#
_cell.length_a   1.000
_cell.length_b   1.000
_cell.length_c   1.000
_cell.angle_alpha   90.00
_cell.angle_beta   90.00
_cell.angle_gamma   90.00
#
_symmetry.space_group_name_H-M   'P 1'
#
loop_
_entity.id
_entity.type
_entity.pdbx_description
1 polymer ?
#
loop_
_entity_poly.entity_id
_entity_poly.type
_entity_poly.pdbx_seq_one_letter_code
_entity_poly.pdbx_strand_id
1 'polypeptide(L)'
;MESKTRKEKWCFRWNTFAKTAAMLLIGVFGTLAVSAQTLPPLKPAQTAPVLTTFEREYNYGYQEGERFASRKDRANYQWFLAKYYEGLNMYPEDADFYQGRIQGLTYGWLENQPEADFSTYEKLLKSLQRNSAEK
;
A
#
# COMPACT_ATOMS: atom_id res chain seq x y z
N MET A 1 -15.03 -7.64 -67.87
CA MET A 1 -16.34 -6.99 -67.79
C MET A 1 -16.64 -6.76 -66.30
N GLU A 2 -16.02 -5.78 -65.67
CA GLU A 2 -16.39 -4.35 -65.64
C GLU A 2 -17.70 -4.01 -64.91
N SER A 3 -17.49 -3.24 -63.83
CA SER A 3 -18.39 -2.19 -63.31
C SER A 3 -19.60 -2.68 -62.49
N LYS A 4 -20.03 -2.07 -61.38
CA LYS A 4 -20.02 -0.66 -61.03
C LYS A 4 -20.14 -0.49 -59.51
N THR A 5 -19.32 0.40 -58.97
CA THR A 5 -19.47 1.09 -57.69
C THR A 5 -20.85 1.76 -57.55
N ARG A 6 -21.47 1.68 -56.37
CA ARG A 6 -22.48 2.65 -55.94
C ARG A 6 -22.17 3.16 -54.54
N LYS A 7 -21.77 4.44 -54.50
CA LYS A 7 -21.71 5.29 -53.32
C LYS A 7 -23.13 5.55 -52.85
N GLU A 8 -23.40 5.44 -51.56
CA GLU A 8 -24.48 6.20 -50.95
C GLU A 8 -24.05 6.71 -49.57
N LYS A 9 -24.04 8.04 -49.49
CA LYS A 9 -23.74 8.85 -48.32
C LYS A 9 -25.01 8.90 -47.50
N TRP A 10 -24.92 8.65 -46.20
CA TRP A 10 -25.90 9.23 -45.28
C TRP A 10 -25.22 9.79 -44.04
N CYS A 11 -25.51 11.07 -43.84
CA CYS A 11 -24.86 11.96 -42.89
C CYS A 11 -25.44 11.82 -41.48
N PHE A 12 -24.59 12.17 -40.52
CA PHE A 12 -24.91 12.93 -39.32
C PHE A 12 -25.89 12.31 -38.30
N ARG A 13 -25.32 11.98 -37.14
CA ARG A 13 -25.61 12.74 -35.91
C ARG A 13 -24.41 12.65 -34.98
N TRP A 14 -23.70 13.77 -34.91
CA TRP A 14 -22.63 14.02 -33.95
C TRP A 14 -23.23 14.10 -32.55
N ASN A 15 -22.68 13.33 -31.61
CA ASN A 15 -23.04 13.41 -30.21
C ASN A 15 -22.33 14.63 -29.59
N THR A 16 -23.14 15.59 -29.18
CA THR A 16 -22.79 16.96 -28.82
C THR A 16 -22.24 17.03 -27.41
N PHE A 17 -20.96 16.69 -27.19
CA PHE A 17 -20.32 16.89 -25.87
C PHE A 17 -18.84 17.30 -25.90
N ALA A 18 -18.35 17.83 -27.03
CA ALA A 18 -16.92 18.16 -27.21
C ALA A 18 -16.63 19.64 -27.54
N LYS A 19 -17.52 20.59 -27.22
CA LYS A 19 -17.29 22.03 -27.50
C LYS A 19 -17.86 22.96 -26.43
N THR A 20 -17.26 22.97 -25.25
CA THR A 20 -17.34 24.09 -24.30
C THR A 20 -15.98 24.31 -23.64
N ALA A 21 -14.94 24.42 -24.47
CA ALA A 21 -13.75 25.18 -24.14
C ALA A 21 -13.93 26.57 -24.75
N ALA A 22 -13.47 27.60 -24.03
CA ALA A 22 -13.31 28.98 -24.46
C ALA A 22 -14.59 29.81 -24.60
N MET A 23 -14.90 30.60 -23.56
CA MET A 23 -15.21 32.04 -23.65
C MET A 23 -15.66 32.52 -22.27
N LEU A 24 -14.73 33.09 -21.49
CA LEU A 24 -14.90 34.34 -20.71
C LEU A 24 -13.64 34.57 -19.86
N LEU A 25 -12.62 35.12 -20.52
CA LEU A 25 -11.58 35.93 -19.89
C LEU A 25 -12.13 37.35 -19.68
N ILE A 26 -11.58 38.05 -18.69
CA ILE A 26 -11.50 39.52 -18.48
C ILE A 26 -12.31 40.04 -17.27
N GLY A 27 -11.56 40.59 -16.30
CA GLY A 27 -12.01 41.38 -15.15
C GLY A 27 -11.70 40.64 -13.85
N VAL A 28 -10.63 40.92 -13.09
CA VAL A 28 -10.17 42.24 -12.65
C VAL A 28 -8.68 42.13 -12.30
N PHE A 29 -7.84 42.89 -13.02
CA PHE A 29 -6.51 43.29 -12.54
C PHE A 29 -6.72 44.35 -11.46
N GLY A 30 -6.23 44.10 -10.24
CA GLY A 30 -6.35 45.04 -9.14
C GLY A 30 -5.30 44.81 -8.06
N THR A 31 -4.32 45.70 -8.03
CA THR A 31 -3.38 46.00 -6.92
C THR A 31 -2.20 45.05 -6.71
N LEU A 32 -1.05 45.46 -7.26
CA LEU A 32 0.26 45.22 -6.67
C LEU A 32 0.31 45.88 -5.29
N ALA A 33 0.42 45.08 -4.24
CA ALA A 33 0.95 45.52 -2.96
C ALA A 33 2.13 44.61 -2.60
N VAL A 34 3.33 45.11 -2.86
CA VAL A 34 4.56 44.59 -2.25
C VAL A 34 4.43 44.84 -0.76
N SER A 35 4.00 43.82 -0.01
CA SER A 35 4.31 43.73 1.41
C SER A 35 5.44 42.73 1.52
N ALA A 36 6.64 43.23 1.78
CA ALA A 36 7.73 42.45 2.31
C ALA A 36 7.31 41.93 3.69
N GLN A 37 6.52 40.86 3.69
CA GLN A 37 6.22 40.12 4.91
C GLN A 37 7.47 39.29 5.18
N THR A 38 8.22 39.72 6.19
CA THR A 38 9.22 38.89 6.88
C THR A 38 8.67 37.47 6.98
N LEU A 39 9.28 36.52 6.27
CA LEU A 39 8.95 35.12 6.41
C LEU A 39 8.94 34.82 7.92
N PRO A 40 7.86 34.24 8.48
CA PRO A 40 7.95 33.72 9.84
C PRO A 40 9.15 32.77 9.87
N PRO A 41 9.95 32.74 10.95
CA PRO A 41 11.04 31.79 11.05
C PRO A 41 10.49 30.42 10.69
N LEU A 42 11.14 29.74 9.73
CA LEU A 42 10.83 28.38 9.35
C LEU A 42 10.68 27.57 10.64
N LYS A 43 9.43 27.32 11.04
CA LYS A 43 9.14 26.37 12.10
C LYS A 43 9.85 25.10 11.65
N PRO A 44 10.80 24.54 12.42
CA PRO A 44 11.53 23.36 11.97
C PRO A 44 10.47 22.36 11.52
N ALA A 45 10.59 21.91 10.26
CA ALA A 45 9.70 20.93 9.70
C ALA A 45 9.57 19.84 10.77
N GLN A 46 8.34 19.58 11.24
CA GLN A 46 8.10 18.47 12.14
C GLN A 46 8.55 17.23 11.38
N THR A 47 9.79 16.80 11.63
CA THR A 47 10.33 15.57 11.10
C THR A 47 9.43 14.50 11.69
N ALA A 48 8.65 13.81 10.84
CA ALA A 48 7.91 12.64 11.29
C ALA A 48 8.86 11.76 12.12
N PRO A 49 8.39 11.18 13.24
CA PRO A 49 9.26 10.37 14.08
C PRO A 49 9.92 9.29 13.22
N VAL A 50 11.24 9.19 13.32
CA VAL A 50 12.00 8.14 12.63
C VAL A 50 11.62 6.82 13.29
N LEU A 51 10.87 5.99 12.57
CA LEU A 51 10.48 4.68 13.05
C LEU A 51 11.71 3.79 13.25
N THR A 52 11.72 3.07 14.36
CA THR A 52 12.66 1.97 14.60
C THR A 52 12.51 0.90 13.51
N THR A 53 13.52 0.03 13.36
CA THR A 53 13.44 -1.11 12.44
C THR A 53 12.21 -1.96 12.77
N PHE A 54 12.01 -2.28 14.04
CA PHE A 54 10.85 -3.04 14.50
C PHE A 54 9.52 -2.39 14.08
N GLU A 55 9.30 -1.11 14.38
CA GLU A 55 8.04 -0.42 14.07
C GLU A 55 7.76 -0.36 12.56
N ARG A 56 8.82 -0.12 11.76
CA ARG A 56 8.72 -0.11 10.31
C ARG A 56 8.28 -1.46 9.77
N GLU A 57 8.93 -2.53 10.21
CA GLU A 57 8.66 -3.88 9.74
C GLU A 57 7.34 -4.43 10.30
N TYR A 58 6.96 -4.02 11.51
CA TYR A 58 5.61 -4.24 12.05
C TYR A 58 4.55 -3.63 11.13
N ASN A 59 4.70 -2.36 10.77
CA ASN A 59 3.74 -1.67 9.90
C ASN A 59 3.67 -2.33 8.52
N TYR A 60 4.81 -2.73 7.95
CA TYR A 60 4.84 -3.48 6.70
C TYR A 60 4.09 -4.82 6.85
N GLY A 61 4.46 -5.61 7.85
CA GLY A 61 3.85 -6.92 8.09
C GLY A 61 2.34 -6.80 8.26
N TYR A 62 1.87 -5.79 9.00
CA TYR A 62 0.45 -5.54 9.21
C TYR A 62 -0.30 -5.36 7.89
N GLN A 63 0.20 -4.49 7.01
CA GLN A 63 -0.41 -4.27 5.69
C GLN A 63 -0.41 -5.55 4.84
N GLU A 64 0.63 -6.36 4.96
CA GLU A 64 0.71 -7.63 4.24
C GLU A 64 -0.30 -8.65 4.78
N GLY A 65 -0.47 -8.71 6.11
CA GLY A 65 -1.46 -9.54 6.79
C GLY A 65 -2.89 -9.17 6.38
N GLU A 66 -3.21 -7.88 6.36
CA GLU A 66 -4.51 -7.35 5.89
C GLU A 66 -4.77 -7.76 4.44
N ARG A 67 -3.76 -7.65 3.58
CA ARG A 67 -3.84 -8.05 2.17
C ARG A 67 -4.08 -9.55 2.00
N PHE A 68 -3.44 -10.40 2.81
CA PHE A 68 -3.74 -11.83 2.77
C PHE A 68 -5.14 -12.12 3.29
N ALA A 69 -5.56 -11.46 4.37
CA ALA A 69 -6.89 -11.65 4.95
C ALA A 69 -8.01 -11.28 3.97
N SER A 70 -7.90 -10.11 3.33
CA SER A 70 -8.86 -9.64 2.32
C SER A 70 -8.99 -10.58 1.11
N ARG A 71 -7.88 -11.23 0.71
CA ARG A 71 -7.89 -12.26 -0.35
C ARG A 71 -8.26 -13.65 0.13
N LYS A 72 -8.45 -13.85 1.44
CA LYS A 72 -8.60 -15.18 2.08
C LYS A 72 -7.43 -16.12 1.77
N ASP A 73 -6.24 -15.55 1.61
CA ASP A 73 -5.05 -16.23 1.13
C ASP A 73 -4.23 -16.82 2.29
N ARG A 74 -4.80 -17.84 2.93
CA ARG A 74 -4.21 -18.50 4.11
C ARG A 74 -2.88 -19.19 3.78
N ALA A 75 -2.74 -19.72 2.57
CA ALA A 75 -1.54 -20.45 2.16
C ALA A 75 -0.32 -19.54 2.12
N ASN A 76 -0.42 -18.35 1.50
CA ASN A 76 0.69 -17.41 1.49
C ASN A 76 0.96 -16.80 2.86
N TYR A 77 -0.08 -16.47 3.64
CA TYR A 77 0.09 -16.03 5.03
C TYR A 77 0.95 -17.03 5.84
N GLN A 78 0.63 -18.32 5.76
CA GLN A 78 1.37 -19.39 6.44
C GLN A 78 2.80 -19.53 5.93
N TRP A 79 2.99 -19.46 4.62
CA TRP A 79 4.32 -19.57 4.02
C TRP A 79 5.23 -18.41 4.44
N PHE A 80 4.73 -17.16 4.41
CA PHE A 80 5.50 -15.98 4.80
C PHE A 80 5.86 -15.99 6.29
N LEU A 81 4.91 -16.37 7.16
CA LEU A 81 5.22 -16.56 8.57
C LEU A 81 6.39 -17.54 8.74
N ALA A 82 6.32 -18.71 8.11
CA ALA A 82 7.41 -19.70 8.20
C ALA A 82 8.75 -19.15 7.72
N LYS A 83 8.77 -18.39 6.62
CA LYS A 83 10.00 -17.78 6.07
C LYS A 83 10.58 -16.69 6.95
N TYR A 84 9.76 -15.83 7.55
CA TYR A 84 10.28 -14.84 8.49
C TYR A 84 10.84 -15.47 9.75
N TYR A 85 10.20 -16.54 10.24
CA TYR A 85 10.76 -17.30 11.35
C TYR A 85 12.06 -18.03 11.02
N GLU A 86 12.15 -18.66 9.84
CA GLU A 86 13.39 -19.24 9.34
C GLU A 86 14.51 -18.18 9.31
N GLY A 87 14.20 -16.98 8.81
CA GLY A 87 15.12 -15.84 8.79
C GLY A 87 15.56 -15.41 10.18
N LEU A 88 14.63 -15.31 11.14
CA LEU A 88 14.94 -14.98 12.55
C LEU A 88 15.94 -15.97 13.17
N ASN A 89 15.83 -17.25 12.83
CA ASN A 89 16.74 -18.29 13.34
C ASN A 89 18.11 -18.29 12.64
N MET A 90 18.15 -17.92 11.35
CA MET A 90 19.41 -17.87 10.59
C MET A 90 20.21 -16.60 10.87
N TYR A 91 19.53 -15.49 11.14
CA TYR A 91 20.11 -14.15 11.30
C TYR A 91 19.59 -13.49 12.58
N PRO A 92 20.00 -14.00 13.76
CA PRO A 92 19.55 -13.46 15.05
C PRO A 92 19.96 -11.99 15.27
N GLU A 93 20.98 -11.49 14.58
CA GLU A 93 21.39 -10.09 14.57
C GLU A 93 20.33 -9.16 13.99
N ASP A 94 19.47 -9.68 13.10
CA ASP A 94 18.37 -8.96 12.46
C ASP A 94 17.03 -9.22 13.18
N ALA A 95 17.07 -9.60 14.46
CA ALA A 95 15.87 -10.01 15.19
C ALA A 95 14.74 -8.98 15.15
N ASP A 96 15.04 -7.68 15.31
CA ASP A 96 14.04 -6.61 15.27
C ASP A 96 13.28 -6.57 13.93
N PHE A 97 13.99 -6.82 12.83
CA PHE A 97 13.40 -6.87 11.49
C PHE A 97 12.40 -8.04 11.38
N TYR A 98 12.85 -9.26 11.71
CA TYR A 98 12.02 -10.45 11.55
C TYR A 98 10.88 -10.50 12.57
N GLN A 99 11.13 -10.10 13.83
CA GLN A 99 10.10 -10.02 14.86
C GLN A 99 9.04 -8.99 14.48
N GLY A 100 9.44 -7.82 13.98
CA GLY A 100 8.51 -6.81 13.47
C GLY A 100 7.62 -7.39 12.37
N ARG A 101 8.21 -8.01 11.33
CA ARG A 101 7.46 -8.68 10.25
C ARG A 101 6.48 -9.72 10.76
N ILE A 102 6.92 -10.63 11.62
CA ILE A 102 6.12 -11.74 12.14
C ILE A 102 4.92 -11.20 12.93
N GLN A 103 5.16 -10.26 13.83
CA GLN A 103 4.10 -9.69 14.66
C GLN A 103 3.11 -8.91 13.79
N GLY A 104 3.61 -7.99 12.95
CA GLY A 104 2.78 -7.23 12.02
C GLY A 104 1.91 -8.14 11.16
N LEU A 105 2.52 -9.12 10.49
CA LEU A 105 1.81 -10.08 9.62
C LEU A 105 0.72 -10.83 10.38
N THR A 106 1.00 -11.23 11.62
CA THR A 106 0.04 -11.94 12.48
C THR A 106 -1.14 -11.05 12.86
N TYR A 107 -0.89 -9.85 13.36
CA TYR A 107 -1.96 -8.91 13.75
C TYR A 107 -2.79 -8.46 12.55
N GLY A 108 -2.14 -8.09 11.45
CA GLY A 108 -2.81 -7.67 10.23
C GLY A 108 -3.70 -8.76 9.64
N TRP A 109 -3.30 -10.03 9.74
CA TRP A 109 -4.17 -11.14 9.35
C TRP A 109 -5.37 -11.27 10.29
N LEU A 110 -5.14 -11.33 11.60
CA LEU A 110 -6.15 -11.71 12.59
C LEU A 110 -7.23 -10.66 12.77
N GLU A 111 -6.87 -9.38 12.83
CA GLU A 111 -7.83 -8.27 12.96
C GLU A 111 -8.76 -8.15 11.75
N ASN A 112 -8.35 -8.73 10.61
CA ASN A 112 -9.10 -8.72 9.35
C ASN A 112 -9.76 -10.08 9.04
N GLN A 113 -9.74 -11.03 9.97
CA GLN A 113 -10.58 -12.24 9.89
C GLN A 113 -11.92 -12.01 10.61
N PRO A 114 -13.02 -12.63 10.14
CA PRO A 114 -14.29 -12.60 10.86
C PRO A 114 -14.19 -13.23 12.26
N GLU A 115 -13.26 -14.18 12.43
CA GLU A 115 -12.95 -14.83 13.70
C GLU A 115 -11.42 -14.93 13.84
N ALA A 116 -10.87 -14.42 14.94
CA ALA A 116 -9.43 -14.47 15.19
C ALA A 116 -8.99 -15.90 15.58
N ASP A 117 -8.13 -16.52 14.77
CA ASP A 117 -7.54 -17.86 15.00
C ASP A 117 -6.01 -17.78 15.10
N PHE A 118 -5.49 -17.76 16.33
CA PHE A 118 -4.04 -17.79 16.60
C PHE A 118 -3.42 -19.18 16.48
N SER A 119 -4.20 -20.25 16.29
CA SER A 119 -3.69 -21.63 16.36
C SER A 119 -2.60 -21.91 15.32
N THR A 120 -2.66 -21.23 14.18
CA THR A 120 -1.66 -21.35 13.10
C THR A 120 -0.31 -20.81 13.54
N TYR A 121 -0.31 -19.60 14.11
CA TYR A 121 0.88 -18.94 14.63
C TYR A 121 1.51 -19.77 15.76
N GLU A 122 0.71 -20.24 16.70
CA GLU A 122 1.19 -21.07 17.82
C GLU A 122 1.77 -22.42 17.36
N LYS A 123 1.11 -23.09 16.41
CA LYS A 123 1.60 -24.37 15.86
C LYS A 123 2.96 -24.18 15.19
N LEU A 124 3.11 -23.10 14.43
CA LEU A 124 4.37 -22.76 13.78
C LEU A 124 5.47 -22.51 14.82
N LEU A 125 5.20 -21.66 15.81
CA LEU A 125 6.15 -21.37 16.90
C LEU A 125 6.61 -22.65 17.61
N LYS A 126 5.67 -23.54 17.97
CA LYS A 126 5.97 -24.84 18.60
C LYS A 126 6.77 -25.78 17.69
N SER A 127 6.53 -25.76 16.38
CA SER A 127 7.27 -26.60 15.43
C SER A 127 8.73 -26.17 15.32
N LEU A 128 8.97 -24.85 15.32
CA LEU A 128 10.30 -24.29 15.18
C LEU A 128 11.11 -24.41 16.47
N GLN A 129 10.49 -24.21 17.63
CA GLN A 129 11.12 -24.42 18.95
C GLN A 129 11.61 -25.86 19.14
N ARG A 130 10.87 -26.85 18.62
CA ARG A 130 11.31 -28.25 18.61
C ARG A 130 12.54 -28.44 17.73
N ASN A 131 12.49 -27.93 16.48
CA ASN A 131 13.62 -28.03 15.56
C ASN A 131 14.89 -27.30 16.05
N SER A 132 14.77 -26.26 16.89
CA SER A 132 15.92 -25.61 17.52
C SER A 132 16.50 -26.40 18.68
N ALA A 133 15.70 -27.21 19.38
CA ALA A 133 16.14 -28.00 20.54
C ALA A 133 16.85 -29.31 20.15
N GLU A 134 16.71 -29.74 18.88
CA GLU A 134 17.32 -30.95 18.33
C GLU A 134 18.67 -30.70 17.61
N LYS A 135 19.13 -29.44 17.56
CA LYS A 135 20.44 -29.04 17.00
C LYS A 135 21.46 -28.80 18.10
#